data_AF-A0A8B7BPL4-F1
#
_entry.id   AF-A0A8B7BPL4-F1
#
_cell.length_a   1.000
_cell.length_b   1.000
_cell.length_c   1.000
_cell.angle_alpha   90.00
_cell.angle_beta   90.00
_cell.angle_gamma   90.00
#
_symmetry.space_group_name_H-M   'P 1'
#
loop_
_entity.id
_entity.type
_entity.pdbx_description
1 polymer ?
#
loop_
_entity_poly.entity_id
_entity_poly.type
_entity_poly.pdbx_seq_one_letter_code
_entity_poly.pdbx_strand_id
1 'polypeptide(L)'
;MGAMGDRTAVMLLMLLLSSWCLTAVTGYRGRGARGGGEEEEGGGSGRRFVLEESEEVVKAEGGEVRVVRGFGIGGRPAPMHIGFITMEPKTLFIPQYLDSSLILFVHRGEARIGWIYEDNMVERRLKMGDIIHIAAGSTFYMVNTGKGQRLQIICSIDTSESLGLGPYQSFFIGGGTYPSSVLAGFDIETLTAAFNVTTEEMDTILGARIRGPIIFYSDRAADQSRLLASCMQWKQLHKKGSLDFNDVADDEGGGEVQQEENKRWTLRNFLANLLGGQFYDRRKGKKQSPDHAPDAYNLYDRDPDFRNNHGWSIALDEGNYAPLGINDIGVYLVKLTAGSMMLPHVNPTATEYGIVLGGSAIIHLVYPNGTAAMKAEVSEGDVFMIPRYFPFCQIASLSGPFEFFGFTTSARRNRPQFLVGASSILRTMLGPELAAGFGVTEEELRKVVEAQKDAVIVASWTLPKIRGKGEDEPLLIRRMADV
;
A
#
# COMPACT_ATOMS: atom_id res chain seq x y z
N MET A 1 50.56 -34.21 41.77
CA MET A 1 49.97 -33.03 42.45
C MET A 1 49.98 -31.89 41.45
N GLY A 2 48.81 -31.32 41.12
CA GLY A 2 48.68 -30.18 40.20
C GLY A 2 47.89 -30.42 38.90
N ALA A 3 46.73 -31.09 38.92
CA ALA A 3 45.82 -31.15 37.75
C ALA A 3 44.35 -31.54 38.06
N MET A 4 43.86 -31.31 39.29
CA MET A 4 42.49 -31.67 39.69
C MET A 4 41.71 -30.51 40.36
N GLY A 5 42.30 -29.32 40.47
CA GLY A 5 41.68 -28.15 41.10
C GLY A 5 40.90 -27.23 40.15
N ASP A 6 41.11 -27.33 38.84
CA ASP A 6 40.56 -26.36 37.88
C ASP A 6 39.23 -26.82 37.24
N ARG A 7 39.00 -28.14 37.17
CA ARG A 7 37.75 -28.69 36.62
C ARG A 7 36.56 -28.56 37.58
N THR A 8 36.80 -28.55 38.88
CA THR A 8 35.77 -28.37 39.91
C THR A 8 35.34 -26.90 40.04
N ALA A 9 36.27 -25.95 39.86
CA ALA A 9 35.96 -24.52 39.84
C ALA A 9 35.11 -24.12 38.62
N VAL A 10 35.42 -24.67 37.44
CA VAL A 10 34.64 -24.42 36.21
C VAL A 10 33.26 -25.07 36.26
N MET A 11 33.10 -26.26 36.87
CA MET A 11 31.77 -26.85 37.09
C MET A 11 30.92 -26.07 38.10
N LEU A 12 31.53 -25.51 39.16
CA LEU A 12 30.82 -24.67 40.14
C LEU A 12 30.36 -23.34 39.52
N LEU A 13 31.17 -22.75 38.62
CA LEU A 13 30.80 -21.54 37.88
C LEU A 13 29.66 -21.79 36.89
N MET A 14 29.67 -22.93 36.18
CA MET A 14 28.59 -23.36 35.29
C MET A 14 27.29 -23.67 36.03
N LEU A 15 27.36 -24.28 37.23
CA LEU A 15 26.18 -24.54 38.07
C LEU A 15 25.57 -23.26 38.64
N LEU A 16 26.38 -22.27 39.04
CA LEU A 16 25.91 -20.96 39.48
C LEU A 16 25.25 -20.16 38.35
N LEU A 17 25.78 -20.23 37.12
CA LEU A 17 25.17 -19.61 35.94
C LEU A 17 23.87 -20.30 35.51
N SER A 18 23.75 -21.62 35.68
CA SER A 18 22.51 -22.36 35.40
C SER A 18 21.39 -22.10 36.42
N SER A 19 21.73 -21.77 37.67
CA SER A 19 20.76 -21.41 38.72
C SER A 19 20.15 -20.01 38.51
N TRP A 20 20.83 -19.12 37.80
CA TRP A 20 20.30 -17.82 37.39
C TRP A 20 19.42 -17.87 36.13
N CYS A 21 19.45 -18.96 35.37
CA CYS A 21 18.58 -19.14 34.18
C CYS A 21 17.25 -19.85 34.47
N LEU A 22 16.99 -20.30 35.71
CA LEU A 22 15.78 -21.06 36.06
C LEU A 22 14.83 -20.36 37.04
N THR A 23 15.10 -19.12 37.45
CA THR A 23 14.21 -18.34 38.34
C THR A 23 13.35 -17.28 37.63
N ALA A 24 13.44 -17.16 36.29
CA ALA A 24 12.55 -16.27 35.52
C ALA A 24 11.29 -16.97 34.97
N VAL A 25 11.07 -18.25 35.29
CA VAL A 25 9.85 -18.98 34.93
C VAL A 25 9.37 -19.74 36.17
N THR A 26 8.12 -19.46 36.57
CA THR A 26 7.33 -20.07 37.66
C THR A 26 7.31 -19.36 39.03
N GLY A 27 6.44 -18.34 39.12
CA GLY A 27 5.31 -18.35 40.05
C GLY A 27 5.49 -17.73 41.45
N TYR A 28 4.63 -16.77 41.80
CA TYR A 28 3.95 -16.76 43.10
C TYR A 28 2.60 -16.04 43.03
N ARG A 29 1.60 -16.68 43.64
CA ARG A 29 0.20 -16.26 43.76
C ARG A 29 -0.06 -15.97 45.25
N GLY A 30 -0.49 -14.74 45.57
CA GLY A 30 -1.51 -14.49 46.60
C GLY A 30 -1.12 -13.81 47.94
N ARG A 31 -1.89 -12.73 48.23
CA ARG A 31 -2.26 -12.14 49.55
C ARG A 31 -1.24 -11.15 50.14
N GLY A 32 -1.49 -9.86 50.39
CA GLY A 32 -2.68 -9.01 50.38
C GLY A 32 -2.57 -8.02 51.55
N ALA A 33 -2.43 -6.71 51.30
CA ALA A 33 -2.84 -5.61 52.18
C ALA A 33 -2.47 -4.23 51.59
N ARG A 34 -3.51 -3.47 51.24
CA ARG A 34 -3.68 -2.00 51.34
C ARG A 34 -2.43 -1.10 51.33
N GLY A 35 -2.39 -0.28 50.29
CA GLY A 35 -1.76 1.05 50.31
C GLY A 35 -2.01 1.70 48.95
N GLY A 36 -2.95 2.64 48.90
CA GLY A 36 -3.30 3.34 47.67
C GLY A 36 -2.11 4.10 47.10
N GLY A 37 -1.90 3.90 45.81
CA GLY A 37 -1.11 4.73 44.93
C GLY A 37 -1.79 4.62 43.59
N GLU A 38 -2.65 5.59 43.28
CA GLU A 38 -3.05 5.86 41.92
C GLU A 38 -1.77 6.17 41.15
N GLU A 39 -1.26 5.17 40.44
CA GLU A 39 -0.35 5.44 39.33
C GLU A 39 -1.23 6.01 38.22
N GLU A 40 -1.38 7.35 38.25
CA GLU A 40 -1.63 8.13 37.06
C GLU A 40 -0.54 7.78 36.03
N GLU A 41 -0.80 6.78 35.19
CA GLU A 41 -0.04 6.56 33.97
C GLU A 41 -0.32 7.74 33.02
N GLY A 42 0.51 8.76 33.17
CA GLY A 42 1.34 9.25 32.08
C GLY A 42 0.60 9.72 30.83
N GLY A 43 0.28 11.02 30.82
CA GLY A 43 0.03 11.76 29.58
C GLY A 43 1.21 11.61 28.61
N GLY A 44 1.02 10.79 27.57
CA GLY A 44 2.00 10.57 26.51
C GLY A 44 1.47 9.79 25.30
N SER A 45 0.15 9.70 25.09
CA SER A 45 -0.48 8.80 24.09
C SER A 45 -1.33 9.53 23.03
N GLY A 46 -0.93 10.74 22.59
CA GLY A 46 -1.73 11.50 21.64
C GLY A 46 -1.76 10.94 20.21
N ARG A 47 -0.66 10.30 19.75
CA ARG A 47 -0.39 10.07 18.33
C ARG A 47 0.28 8.72 18.00
N ARG A 48 0.22 7.73 18.90
CA ARG A 48 0.92 6.43 18.76
C ARG A 48 0.68 5.70 17.42
N PHE A 49 -0.50 5.89 16.82
CA PHE A 49 -0.87 5.26 15.55
C PHE A 49 -0.73 6.19 14.34
N VAL A 50 -0.14 7.37 14.53
CA VAL A 50 0.42 8.21 13.46
C VAL A 50 1.92 7.95 13.43
N LEU A 51 2.42 7.47 12.29
CA LEU A 51 3.79 7.02 12.10
C LEU A 51 4.65 8.22 11.68
N GLU A 52 5.25 8.92 12.66
CA GLU A 52 5.99 10.17 12.42
C GLU A 52 7.43 9.95 11.97
N GLU A 53 8.04 8.83 12.36
CA GLU A 53 9.44 8.56 12.09
C GLU A 53 9.63 8.08 10.64
N SER A 54 10.30 8.89 9.83
CA SER A 54 10.74 8.53 8.48
C SER A 54 12.26 8.44 8.39
N GLU A 55 12.76 7.36 7.81
CA GLU A 55 14.17 7.10 7.54
C GLU A 55 14.51 7.48 6.09
N GLU A 56 15.51 8.34 5.86
CA GLU A 56 16.03 8.62 4.52
C GLU A 56 16.99 7.49 4.11
N VAL A 57 16.51 6.55 3.29
CA VAL A 57 17.27 5.36 2.87
C VAL A 57 18.05 5.59 1.57
N VAL A 58 17.65 6.60 0.78
CA VAL A 58 18.36 7.04 -0.41
C VAL A 58 18.35 8.56 -0.47
N LYS A 59 19.54 9.15 -0.66
CA LYS A 59 19.72 10.55 -0.99
C LYS A 59 20.65 10.68 -2.19
N ALA A 60 20.17 11.29 -3.28
CA ALA A 60 20.95 11.55 -4.46
C ALA A 60 20.55 12.89 -5.10
N GLU A 61 21.38 13.39 -6.02
CA GLU A 61 21.08 14.65 -6.72
C GLU A 61 19.80 14.55 -7.56
N GLY A 62 19.51 13.37 -8.12
CA GLY A 62 18.33 13.13 -8.95
C GLY A 62 17.06 12.78 -8.15
N GLY A 63 17.12 12.64 -6.82
CA GLY A 63 15.96 12.24 -6.03
C GLY A 63 16.29 11.62 -4.67
N GLU A 64 15.23 11.21 -3.97
CA GLU A 64 15.30 10.62 -2.63
C GLU A 64 14.32 9.47 -2.46
N VAL A 65 14.61 8.60 -1.51
CA VAL A 65 13.66 7.61 -0.98
C VAL A 65 13.62 7.74 0.53
N ARG A 66 12.40 7.93 1.06
CA ARG A 66 12.11 7.95 2.50
C ARG A 66 11.20 6.78 2.84
N VAL A 67 11.40 6.17 4.01
CA VAL A 67 10.60 5.05 4.49
C VAL A 67 10.03 5.35 5.86
N VAL A 68 8.72 5.22 5.99
CA VAL A 68 8.02 5.22 7.27
C VAL A 68 7.83 3.78 7.72
N ARG A 69 8.47 3.42 8.84
CA ARG A 69 8.38 2.06 9.37
C ARG A 69 7.03 1.85 10.03
N GLY A 70 6.35 0.78 9.64
CA GLY A 70 5.27 0.23 10.45
C GLY A 70 5.81 -0.31 11.78
N PHE A 71 4.91 -0.57 12.72
CA PHE A 71 5.24 -1.32 13.93
C PHE A 71 4.33 -2.54 14.05
N GLY A 72 4.86 -3.61 14.66
CA GLY A 72 4.06 -4.79 14.94
C GLY A 72 3.42 -4.74 16.33
N ILE A 73 2.35 -5.51 16.50
CA ILE A 73 1.60 -5.61 17.76
C ILE A 73 1.91 -6.94 18.42
N GLY A 74 2.13 -6.91 19.73
CA GLY A 74 2.39 -8.12 20.53
C GLY A 74 3.75 -8.77 20.26
N GLY A 75 4.78 -7.96 20.03
CA GLY A 75 6.16 -8.44 19.81
C GLY A 75 6.41 -9.06 18.42
N ARG A 76 5.44 -9.01 17.52
CA ARG A 76 5.61 -9.41 16.12
C ARG A 76 6.34 -8.31 15.34
N PRO A 77 7.07 -8.65 14.27
CA PRO A 77 7.55 -7.66 13.32
C PRO A 77 6.39 -6.86 12.70
N ALA A 78 6.67 -5.64 12.25
CA ALA A 78 5.74 -4.90 11.43
C ALA A 78 5.51 -5.67 10.11
N PRO A 79 4.27 -5.86 9.64
CA PRO A 79 3.99 -6.61 8.41
C PRO A 79 4.36 -5.85 7.13
N MET A 80 4.54 -4.53 7.22
CA MET A 80 4.77 -3.68 6.07
C MET A 80 5.41 -2.35 6.50
N HIS A 81 6.15 -1.73 5.58
CA HIS A 81 6.60 -0.34 5.65
C HIS A 81 6.07 0.46 4.47
N ILE A 82 6.07 1.79 4.59
CA ILE A 82 5.59 2.70 3.53
C ILE A 82 6.77 3.50 2.97
N GLY A 83 7.06 3.30 1.68
CA GLY A 83 8.10 4.04 0.97
C GLY A 83 7.54 5.23 0.19
N PHE A 84 8.32 6.30 0.14
CA PHE A 84 8.08 7.50 -0.65
C PHE A 84 9.28 7.72 -1.56
N ILE A 85 9.08 7.58 -2.87
CA ILE A 85 10.11 7.78 -3.88
C ILE A 85 9.83 9.09 -4.59
N THR A 86 10.79 10.02 -4.56
CA THR A 86 10.74 11.27 -5.30
C THR A 86 11.88 11.33 -6.30
N MET A 87 11.57 11.59 -7.57
CA MET A 87 12.57 11.67 -8.64
C MET A 87 12.41 12.94 -9.46
N GLU A 88 13.53 13.64 -9.69
CA GLU A 88 13.59 14.80 -10.57
C GLU A 88 13.32 14.42 -12.03
N PRO A 89 12.90 15.36 -12.89
CA PRO A 89 12.76 15.11 -14.32
C PRO A 89 14.05 14.58 -14.95
N LYS A 90 13.93 13.67 -15.92
CA LYS A 90 15.05 13.07 -16.66
C LYS A 90 16.04 12.37 -15.74
N THR A 91 15.54 11.51 -14.88
CA THR A 91 16.35 10.70 -13.97
C THR A 91 16.07 9.22 -14.12
N LEU A 92 17.05 8.40 -13.73
CA LEU A 92 17.02 6.95 -13.67
C LEU A 92 17.32 6.53 -12.24
N PHE A 93 16.42 5.76 -11.64
CA PHE A 93 16.72 4.90 -10.51
C PHE A 93 17.38 3.65 -11.08
N ILE A 94 18.68 3.49 -10.81
CA ILE A 94 19.52 2.51 -11.49
C ILE A 94 19.08 1.05 -11.23
N PRO A 95 19.43 0.10 -12.12
CA PRO A 95 19.03 -1.29 -11.99
C PRO A 95 19.43 -1.93 -10.66
N GLN A 96 18.45 -2.48 -9.95
CA GLN A 96 18.60 -3.14 -8.66
C GLN A 96 17.51 -4.18 -8.44
N TYR A 97 17.71 -5.10 -7.50
CA TYR A 97 16.63 -5.89 -6.90
C TYR A 97 16.60 -5.65 -5.39
N LEU A 98 15.45 -5.90 -4.76
CA LEU A 98 15.28 -5.80 -3.32
C LEU A 98 15.02 -7.17 -2.69
N ASP A 99 15.30 -7.29 -1.40
CA ASP A 99 14.86 -8.42 -0.56
C ASP A 99 13.36 -8.36 -0.20
N SER A 100 12.63 -7.36 -0.70
CA SER A 100 11.26 -7.05 -0.30
C SER A 100 10.39 -6.82 -1.52
N SER A 101 9.15 -7.33 -1.50
CA SER A 101 8.18 -7.09 -2.56
C SER A 101 7.57 -5.70 -2.44
N LEU A 102 7.30 -5.07 -3.58
CA LEU A 102 6.76 -3.72 -3.67
C LEU A 102 5.40 -3.69 -4.37
N ILE A 103 4.47 -2.90 -3.85
CA ILE A 103 3.33 -2.40 -4.63
C ILE A 103 3.51 -0.90 -4.76
N LEU A 104 3.72 -0.43 -5.98
CA LEU A 104 3.95 0.96 -6.30
C LEU A 104 2.62 1.63 -6.68
N PHE A 105 2.35 2.81 -6.15
CA PHE A 105 1.27 3.70 -6.55
C PHE A 105 1.84 5.02 -7.05
N VAL A 106 1.55 5.38 -8.30
CA VAL A 106 2.00 6.65 -8.89
C VAL A 106 1.09 7.77 -8.40
N HIS A 107 1.53 8.46 -7.35
CA HIS A 107 0.80 9.59 -6.78
C HIS A 107 0.86 10.83 -7.70
N ARG A 108 2.02 11.10 -8.31
CA ARG A 108 2.18 12.25 -9.22
C ARG A 108 3.24 12.00 -10.28
N GLY A 109 2.98 12.46 -11.50
CA GLY A 109 3.90 12.37 -12.64
C GLY A 109 3.71 11.11 -13.47
N GLU A 110 4.70 10.82 -14.31
CA GLU A 110 4.74 9.66 -15.19
C GLU A 110 6.08 8.96 -15.04
N ALA A 111 6.07 7.64 -15.10
CA ALA A 111 7.26 6.83 -14.98
C ALA A 111 7.31 5.77 -16.07
N ARG A 112 8.52 5.34 -16.40
CA ARG A 112 8.75 4.11 -17.15
C ARG A 112 9.47 3.14 -16.24
N ILE A 113 8.84 2.01 -15.95
CA ILE A 113 9.41 0.97 -15.09
C ILE A 113 9.72 -0.23 -15.96
N GLY A 114 10.96 -0.70 -15.88
CA GLY A 114 11.38 -1.95 -16.46
C GLY A 114 11.74 -2.93 -15.36
N TRP A 115 11.32 -4.18 -15.47
CA TRP A 115 11.67 -5.23 -14.51
C TRP A 115 11.75 -6.60 -15.17
N ILE A 116 12.40 -7.54 -14.49
CA ILE A 116 12.44 -8.94 -14.89
C ILE A 116 11.17 -9.63 -14.40
N TYR A 117 10.42 -10.24 -15.31
CA TYR A 117 9.23 -11.06 -15.05
C TYR A 117 9.34 -12.37 -15.82
N GLU A 118 9.26 -13.50 -15.12
CA GLU A 118 9.41 -14.85 -15.72
C GLU A 118 10.62 -14.92 -16.67
N ASP A 119 11.80 -14.52 -16.17
CA ASP A 119 13.09 -14.47 -16.89
C ASP A 119 13.15 -13.49 -18.08
N ASN A 120 12.10 -12.71 -18.33
CA ASN A 120 12.04 -11.75 -19.42
C ASN A 120 12.08 -10.31 -18.92
N MET A 121 12.79 -9.45 -19.65
CA MET A 121 12.72 -8.02 -19.41
C MET A 121 11.40 -7.48 -19.95
N VAL A 122 10.57 -6.92 -19.07
CA VAL A 122 9.31 -6.27 -19.42
C VAL A 122 9.33 -4.81 -19.00
N GLU A 123 8.56 -3.98 -19.70
CA GLU A 123 8.51 -2.55 -19.45
C GLU A 123 7.06 -2.06 -19.51
N ARG A 124 6.71 -1.17 -18.59
CA ARG A 124 5.42 -0.46 -18.60
C ARG A 124 5.64 1.04 -18.39
N ARG A 125 4.82 1.82 -19.07
CA ARG A 125 4.67 3.26 -18.80
C ARG A 125 3.54 3.42 -17.82
N LEU A 126 3.81 4.13 -16.73
CA LEU A 126 2.88 4.39 -15.65
C LEU A 126 2.49 5.86 -15.66
N LYS A 127 1.19 6.12 -15.47
CA LYS A 127 0.58 7.43 -15.26
C LYS A 127 0.08 7.55 -13.82
N MET A 128 -0.28 8.77 -13.43
CA MET A 128 -0.93 9.04 -12.15
C MET A 128 -2.12 8.10 -11.91
N GLY A 129 -2.15 7.48 -10.73
CA GLY A 129 -3.17 6.51 -10.34
C GLY A 129 -2.82 5.05 -10.61
N ASP A 130 -1.77 4.78 -11.39
CA ASP A 130 -1.36 3.42 -11.71
C ASP A 130 -0.75 2.71 -10.50
N ILE A 131 -1.14 1.45 -10.35
CA ILE A 131 -0.57 0.50 -9.42
C ILE A 131 0.16 -0.59 -10.19
N ILE A 132 1.36 -0.94 -9.72
CA ILE A 132 2.09 -2.11 -10.21
C ILE A 132 2.78 -2.86 -9.06
N HIS A 133 2.91 -4.18 -9.20
CA HIS A 133 3.62 -5.03 -8.24
C HIS A 133 5.00 -5.40 -8.80
N ILE A 134 6.01 -5.40 -7.94
CA ILE A 134 7.36 -5.89 -8.21
C ILE A 134 7.72 -6.88 -7.12
N ALA A 135 7.95 -8.14 -7.48
CA ALA A 135 8.31 -9.17 -6.51
C ALA A 135 9.73 -8.97 -5.95
N ALA A 136 9.94 -9.41 -4.70
CA ALA A 136 11.27 -9.54 -4.12
C ALA A 136 12.20 -10.34 -5.07
N GLY A 137 13.47 -9.94 -5.15
CA GLY A 137 14.45 -10.54 -6.05
C GLY A 137 14.30 -10.18 -7.53
N SER A 138 13.17 -9.60 -7.96
CA SER A 138 13.01 -9.15 -9.35
C SER A 138 13.82 -7.88 -9.58
N THR A 139 14.78 -7.95 -10.52
CA THR A 139 15.57 -6.77 -10.90
C THR A 139 14.69 -5.78 -11.63
N PHE A 140 14.70 -4.52 -11.21
CA PHE A 140 13.98 -3.43 -11.84
C PHE A 140 14.82 -2.16 -11.95
N TYR A 141 14.36 -1.25 -12.81
CA TYR A 141 14.78 0.14 -12.86
C TYR A 141 13.56 1.03 -13.06
N MET A 142 13.71 2.33 -12.77
CA MET A 142 12.66 3.31 -12.94
C MET A 142 13.20 4.57 -13.61
N VAL A 143 12.50 5.09 -14.61
CA VAL A 143 12.87 6.30 -15.33
C VAL A 143 11.76 7.33 -15.19
N ASN A 144 12.09 8.52 -14.69
CA ASN A 144 11.23 9.68 -14.81
C ASN A 144 11.46 10.34 -16.18
N THR A 145 10.58 10.03 -17.14
CA THR A 145 10.60 10.58 -18.50
C THR A 145 10.03 11.99 -18.60
N GLY A 146 9.50 12.54 -17.50
CA GLY A 146 8.72 13.76 -17.46
C GLY A 146 9.45 14.97 -18.07
N LYS A 147 8.73 15.75 -18.88
CA LYS A 147 9.18 17.06 -19.38
C LYS A 147 8.96 18.13 -18.29
N GLY A 148 9.70 18.02 -17.19
CA GLY A 148 9.73 19.03 -16.12
C GLY A 148 8.83 18.75 -14.90
N GLN A 149 8.14 17.61 -14.84
CA GLN A 149 7.37 17.21 -13.65
C GLN A 149 8.16 16.23 -12.77
N ARG A 150 8.21 16.51 -11.47
CA ARG A 150 8.73 15.56 -10.47
C ARG A 150 7.81 14.36 -10.34
N LEU A 151 8.40 13.17 -10.29
CA LEU A 151 7.71 11.92 -10.04
C LEU A 151 7.62 11.69 -8.53
N GLN A 152 6.43 11.31 -8.05
CA GLN A 152 6.18 10.90 -6.68
C GLN A 152 5.46 9.55 -6.68
N ILE A 153 6.07 8.56 -6.05
CA ILE A 153 5.52 7.22 -5.90
C ILE A 153 5.42 6.90 -4.41
N ILE A 154 4.27 6.36 -4.01
CA ILE A 154 4.07 5.78 -2.68
C ILE A 154 4.08 4.27 -2.86
N CYS A 155 4.83 3.54 -2.04
CA CYS A 155 4.88 2.09 -2.14
C CYS A 155 4.70 1.37 -0.82
N SER A 156 4.08 0.19 -0.88
CA SER A 156 4.21 -0.79 0.20
C SER A 156 5.56 -1.49 0.07
N ILE A 157 6.17 -1.79 1.20
CA ILE A 157 7.38 -2.61 1.30
C ILE A 157 7.02 -3.78 2.21
N ASP A 158 6.85 -4.96 1.62
CA ASP A 158 6.53 -6.18 2.36
C ASP A 158 7.75 -6.63 3.17
N THR A 159 7.56 -6.85 4.47
CA THR A 159 8.62 -7.25 5.40
C THR A 159 8.65 -8.75 5.65
N SER A 160 7.67 -9.50 5.12
CA SER A 160 7.48 -10.92 5.43
C SER A 160 8.68 -11.80 5.05
N GLU A 161 9.40 -11.42 4.00
CA GLU A 161 10.58 -12.12 3.47
C GLU A 161 11.89 -11.30 3.60
N SER A 162 11.85 -10.13 4.26
CA SER A 162 13.02 -9.26 4.37
C SER A 162 14.12 -9.85 5.25
N LEU A 163 15.38 -9.51 4.96
CA LEU A 163 16.55 -9.89 5.74
C LEU A 163 16.61 -9.23 7.13
N GLY A 164 15.78 -8.21 7.39
CA GLY A 164 15.73 -7.50 8.67
C GLY A 164 16.94 -6.59 8.93
N LEU A 165 17.74 -6.28 7.90
CA LEU A 165 18.94 -5.44 7.99
C LEU A 165 18.67 -3.94 7.72
N GLY A 166 17.41 -3.51 7.74
CA GLY A 166 16.99 -2.16 7.37
C GLY A 166 15.48 -2.11 7.18
N PRO A 167 14.93 -1.08 6.53
CA PRO A 167 13.55 -1.10 6.06
C PRO A 167 13.37 -2.05 4.86
N TYR A 168 14.42 -2.24 4.08
CA TYR A 168 14.63 -3.24 3.03
C TYR A 168 16.11 -3.23 2.66
N GLN A 169 16.57 -4.25 1.92
CA GLN A 169 17.92 -4.31 1.39
C GLN A 169 17.92 -4.17 -0.14
N SER A 170 18.63 -3.16 -0.64
CA SER A 170 18.92 -3.00 -2.07
C SER A 170 20.17 -3.76 -2.47
N PHE A 171 20.09 -4.43 -3.62
CA PHE A 171 21.21 -5.05 -4.31
C PHE A 171 21.34 -4.44 -5.70
N PHE A 172 22.33 -3.57 -5.86
CA PHE A 172 22.52 -2.80 -7.08
C PHE A 172 23.25 -3.60 -8.15
N ILE A 173 22.61 -3.81 -9.31
CA ILE A 173 23.24 -4.45 -10.47
C ILE A 173 24.12 -3.45 -11.20
N GLY A 174 23.53 -2.28 -11.53
CA GLY A 174 24.30 -1.13 -11.97
C GLY A 174 24.81 -0.36 -10.75
N GLY A 175 26.00 0.23 -10.84
CA GLY A 175 26.59 0.95 -9.70
C GLY A 175 27.91 1.58 -10.06
N GLY A 176 28.49 2.29 -9.10
CA GLY A 176 29.79 2.94 -9.24
C GLY A 176 30.44 3.12 -7.88
N THR A 177 30.88 4.34 -7.57
CA THR A 177 31.48 4.64 -6.27
C THR A 177 30.46 4.55 -5.13
N TYR A 178 29.22 4.95 -5.40
CA TYR A 178 28.11 4.80 -4.46
C TYR A 178 26.78 4.85 -5.23
N PRO A 179 25.91 3.83 -5.13
CA PRO A 179 26.16 2.53 -4.52
C PRO A 179 27.14 1.69 -5.36
N SER A 180 27.85 0.77 -4.71
CA SER A 180 28.66 -0.24 -5.40
C SER A 180 27.76 -1.28 -6.06
N SER A 181 28.13 -1.73 -7.26
CA SER A 181 27.48 -2.89 -7.88
C SER A 181 27.79 -4.16 -7.08
N VAL A 182 26.84 -5.09 -6.99
CA VAL A 182 27.08 -6.43 -6.43
C VAL A 182 28.18 -7.18 -7.17
N LEU A 183 28.40 -6.86 -8.45
CA LEU A 183 29.48 -7.46 -9.24
C LEU A 183 30.85 -7.12 -8.67
N ALA A 184 31.03 -5.93 -8.07
CA ALA A 184 32.29 -5.51 -7.49
C ALA A 184 32.70 -6.32 -6.23
N GLY A 185 31.81 -7.17 -5.71
CA GLY A 185 32.12 -8.08 -4.60
C GLY A 185 32.82 -9.38 -5.02
N PHE A 186 32.82 -9.73 -6.32
CA PHE A 186 33.52 -10.90 -6.83
C PHE A 186 34.97 -10.56 -7.20
N ASP A 187 35.87 -11.54 -7.10
CA ASP A 187 37.24 -11.38 -7.56
C ASP A 187 37.32 -11.17 -9.08
N ILE A 188 38.35 -10.44 -9.51
CA ILE A 188 38.51 -10.01 -10.90
C ILE A 188 38.74 -11.20 -11.83
N GLU A 189 39.40 -12.26 -11.36
CA GLU A 189 39.60 -13.50 -12.10
C GLU A 189 38.27 -14.21 -12.38
N THR A 190 37.38 -14.29 -11.38
CA THR A 190 36.03 -14.84 -11.53
C THR A 190 35.21 -14.03 -12.52
N LEU A 191 35.25 -12.69 -12.44
CA LEU A 191 34.49 -11.82 -13.34
C LEU A 191 35.01 -11.88 -14.78
N THR A 192 36.32 -11.80 -14.99
CA THR A 192 36.93 -11.88 -16.33
C THR A 192 36.66 -13.24 -16.97
N ALA A 193 36.74 -14.34 -16.21
CA ALA A 193 36.36 -15.66 -16.68
C ALA A 193 34.85 -15.77 -16.99
N ALA A 194 33.97 -15.26 -16.13
CA ALA A 194 32.52 -15.35 -16.30
C ALA A 194 31.99 -14.50 -17.45
N PHE A 195 32.50 -13.27 -17.60
CA PHE A 195 32.14 -12.37 -18.70
C PHE A 195 32.91 -12.70 -19.99
N ASN A 196 33.99 -13.50 -19.91
CA ASN A 196 34.89 -13.81 -21.01
C ASN A 196 35.46 -12.53 -21.66
N VAL A 197 36.05 -11.67 -20.82
CA VAL A 197 36.62 -10.35 -21.17
C VAL A 197 37.99 -10.18 -20.52
N THR A 198 38.77 -9.20 -20.98
CA THR A 198 40.05 -8.86 -20.33
C THR A 198 39.84 -8.06 -19.03
N THR A 199 40.87 -8.00 -18.20
CA THR A 199 40.86 -7.20 -16.96
C THR A 199 40.60 -5.72 -17.25
N GLU A 200 41.20 -5.17 -18.31
CA GLU A 200 41.03 -3.77 -18.69
C GLU A 200 39.59 -3.45 -19.14
N GLU A 201 38.96 -4.39 -19.84
CA GLU A 201 37.54 -4.28 -20.22
C GLU A 201 36.64 -4.32 -18.98
N MET A 202 36.94 -5.20 -18.02
CA MET A 202 36.19 -5.29 -16.76
C MET A 202 36.36 -4.05 -15.88
N ASP A 203 37.58 -3.51 -15.78
CA ASP A 203 37.88 -2.27 -15.05
C ASP A 203 37.14 -1.06 -15.64
N THR A 204 36.84 -1.06 -16.93
CA THR A 204 36.05 -0.01 -17.57
C THR A 204 34.62 0.03 -17.02
N ILE A 205 34.04 -1.12 -16.69
CA ILE A 205 32.66 -1.23 -16.17
C ILE A 205 32.67 -1.01 -14.65
N LEU A 206 33.56 -1.67 -13.91
CA LEU A 206 33.64 -1.56 -12.45
C LEU A 206 34.18 -0.21 -11.96
N GLY A 207 35.02 0.45 -12.78
CA GLY A 207 35.58 1.77 -12.50
C GLY A 207 34.63 2.95 -12.75
N ALA A 208 33.38 2.69 -13.16
CA ALA A 208 32.40 3.73 -13.44
C ALA A 208 32.14 4.62 -12.20
N ARG A 209 32.26 5.94 -12.37
CA ARG A 209 32.11 6.93 -11.28
C ARG A 209 30.67 7.44 -11.16
N ILE A 210 29.72 6.52 -10.98
CA ILE A 210 28.34 6.88 -10.66
C ILE A 210 28.24 7.29 -9.19
N ARG A 211 27.50 8.38 -8.92
CA ARG A 211 27.25 8.92 -7.57
C ARG A 211 25.75 9.00 -7.30
N GLY A 212 25.30 8.21 -6.34
CA GLY A 212 23.91 8.06 -5.94
C GLY A 212 23.17 7.02 -6.80
N PRO A 213 22.14 6.36 -6.24
CA PRO A 213 21.34 5.38 -6.97
C PRO A 213 20.27 6.01 -7.88
N ILE A 214 20.03 7.32 -7.76
CA ILE A 214 19.14 8.08 -8.64
C ILE A 214 19.99 9.13 -9.37
N ILE A 215 20.12 8.96 -10.69
CA ILE A 215 21.03 9.74 -11.53
C ILE A 215 20.30 10.47 -12.63
N PHE A 216 20.84 11.59 -13.10
CA PHE A 216 20.35 12.22 -14.33
C PHE A 216 20.62 11.31 -15.53
N TYR A 217 19.60 11.19 -16.38
CA TYR A 217 19.55 10.25 -17.50
C TYR A 217 19.13 10.98 -18.77
N SER A 218 19.87 10.78 -19.87
CA SER A 218 19.54 11.35 -21.17
C SER A 218 19.21 10.25 -22.17
N ASP A 219 18.02 10.34 -22.79
CA ASP A 219 17.41 9.30 -23.64
C ASP A 219 18.19 8.97 -24.94
N ARG A 220 19.25 9.71 -25.30
CA ARG A 220 19.95 9.55 -26.58
C ARG A 220 20.60 8.17 -26.78
N ALA A 221 20.94 7.46 -25.71
CA ALA A 221 21.50 6.10 -25.77
C ALA A 221 20.42 5.00 -25.80
N ALA A 222 19.16 5.31 -25.45
CA ALA A 222 18.11 4.32 -25.23
C ALA A 222 17.47 3.80 -26.54
N ASP A 223 17.30 4.66 -27.54
CA ASP A 223 16.70 4.28 -28.82
C ASP A 223 17.59 3.34 -29.64
N GLN A 224 18.92 3.53 -29.58
CA GLN A 224 19.87 2.65 -30.27
C GLN A 224 19.93 1.25 -29.63
N SER A 225 19.90 1.18 -28.30
CA SER A 225 19.93 -0.11 -27.56
C SER A 225 18.60 -0.87 -27.64
N ARG A 226 17.45 -0.19 -27.75
CA ARG A 226 16.13 -0.85 -27.93
C ARG A 226 16.00 -1.55 -29.28
N LEU A 227 16.55 -0.97 -30.33
CA LEU A 227 16.63 -1.59 -31.65
C LEU A 227 17.55 -2.83 -31.63
N LEU A 228 18.64 -2.78 -30.86
CA LEU A 228 19.57 -3.91 -30.73
C LEU A 228 19.02 -5.03 -29.83
N ALA A 229 18.38 -4.70 -28.70
CA ALA A 229 17.78 -5.68 -27.79
C ALA A 229 16.61 -6.42 -28.44
N SER A 230 15.73 -5.70 -29.15
CA SER A 230 14.69 -6.34 -29.98
C SER A 230 15.34 -7.23 -31.06
N CYS A 231 16.33 -6.75 -31.81
CA CYS A 231 17.01 -7.56 -32.83
C CYS A 231 17.70 -8.82 -32.26
N MET A 232 18.25 -8.76 -31.05
CA MET A 232 18.86 -9.91 -30.35
C MET A 232 17.80 -10.94 -29.93
N GLN A 233 16.64 -10.49 -29.45
CA GLN A 233 15.51 -11.34 -29.08
C GLN A 233 14.91 -12.07 -30.29
N TRP A 234 14.83 -11.39 -31.45
CA TRP A 234 14.46 -12.00 -32.74
C TRP A 234 15.46 -13.08 -33.19
N LYS A 235 16.77 -12.86 -33.02
CA LYS A 235 17.80 -13.86 -33.37
C LYS A 235 17.76 -15.11 -32.49
N GLN A 236 17.37 -14.99 -31.23
CA GLN A 236 17.22 -16.14 -30.32
C GLN A 236 15.97 -16.97 -30.62
N LEU A 237 14.87 -16.34 -31.04
CA LEU A 237 13.65 -17.03 -31.50
C LEU A 237 13.89 -17.85 -32.77
N HIS A 238 14.65 -17.34 -33.75
CA HIS A 238 14.99 -18.10 -34.95
C HIS A 238 15.99 -19.25 -34.73
N LYS A 239 16.81 -19.19 -33.66
CA LYS A 239 17.75 -20.27 -33.33
C LYS A 239 17.08 -21.51 -32.71
N LYS A 240 15.82 -21.38 -32.27
CA LYS A 240 15.00 -22.48 -31.70
C LYS A 240 13.99 -23.09 -32.68
N GLY A 241 13.94 -22.65 -33.94
CA GLY A 241 12.92 -23.04 -34.92
C GLY A 241 13.46 -23.60 -36.24
N SER A 242 14.62 -24.28 -36.23
CA SER A 242 15.12 -25.00 -37.41
C SER A 242 15.10 -26.50 -37.15
N LEU A 243 13.92 -27.11 -37.32
CA LEU A 243 13.67 -28.51 -37.65
C LEU A 243 12.13 -28.69 -37.73
N ASP A 244 11.53 -28.48 -38.90
CA ASP A 244 10.99 -29.55 -39.73
C ASP A 244 10.43 -28.98 -41.04
N PHE A 245 10.62 -29.73 -42.13
CA PHE A 245 10.15 -29.41 -43.48
C PHE A 245 8.94 -30.29 -43.79
N ASN A 246 7.95 -29.70 -44.48
CA ASN A 246 6.81 -30.28 -45.23
C ASN A 246 5.43 -29.95 -44.61
N ASP A 247 4.70 -29.03 -45.25
CA ASP A 247 3.70 -29.44 -46.23
C ASP A 247 3.15 -28.25 -47.02
N VAL A 248 2.91 -28.52 -48.31
CA VAL A 248 2.31 -27.65 -49.32
C VAL A 248 0.80 -27.76 -49.22
N ALA A 249 0.08 -26.64 -49.24
CA ALA A 249 -1.12 -26.46 -50.08
C ALA A 249 -1.71 -25.06 -49.96
N ASP A 250 -2.03 -24.53 -51.14
CA ASP A 250 -2.76 -23.31 -51.49
C ASP A 250 -4.15 -23.20 -50.81
N ASP A 251 -4.60 -21.97 -50.55
CA ASP A 251 -5.93 -21.53 -51.03
C ASP A 251 -6.06 -20.00 -51.04
N GLU A 252 -6.54 -19.48 -52.17
CA GLU A 252 -6.83 -18.07 -52.43
C GLU A 252 -8.31 -17.74 -52.14
N GLY A 253 -8.57 -16.48 -51.76
CA GLY A 253 -9.90 -15.84 -51.84
C GLY A 253 -10.46 -15.46 -50.46
N GLY A 254 -11.01 -14.28 -50.20
CA GLY A 254 -11.33 -13.12 -51.02
C GLY A 254 -12.37 -12.27 -50.23
N GLY A 255 -12.35 -10.95 -50.42
CA GLY A 255 -13.53 -10.09 -50.31
C GLY A 255 -13.96 -9.57 -48.93
N GLU A 256 -13.75 -8.25 -48.75
CA GLU A 256 -14.45 -7.39 -47.78
C GLU A 256 -15.97 -7.30 -48.07
N VAL A 257 -16.80 -6.97 -47.07
CA VAL A 257 -17.78 -5.85 -47.06
C VAL A 257 -18.43 -5.72 -45.66
N GLN A 258 -18.52 -4.48 -45.19
CA GLN A 258 -19.18 -4.01 -43.96
C GLN A 258 -20.63 -3.52 -44.21
N GLN A 259 -21.34 -3.26 -43.10
CA GLN A 259 -22.59 -2.46 -42.92
C GLN A 259 -23.90 -3.14 -43.31
N GLU A 260 -25.04 -2.98 -42.62
CA GLU A 260 -25.47 -2.28 -41.40
C GLU A 260 -26.90 -2.85 -41.13
N GLU A 261 -27.37 -2.96 -39.88
CA GLU A 261 -28.67 -2.39 -39.50
C GLU A 261 -29.04 -2.70 -38.05
N ASN A 262 -29.16 -1.61 -37.31
CA ASN A 262 -29.23 -1.50 -35.87
C ASN A 262 -30.58 -0.85 -35.56
N LYS A 263 -31.64 -1.62 -35.25
CA LYS A 263 -32.94 -1.04 -34.80
C LYS A 263 -33.92 -2.00 -34.12
N ARG A 264 -33.43 -3.06 -33.45
CA ARG A 264 -34.28 -4.03 -32.74
C ARG A 264 -33.85 -4.35 -31.31
N TRP A 265 -32.92 -3.57 -30.76
CA TRP A 265 -32.20 -3.90 -29.51
C TRP A 265 -32.67 -3.14 -28.24
N THR A 266 -33.53 -2.13 -28.37
CA THR A 266 -33.87 -1.22 -27.26
C THR A 266 -35.07 -1.66 -26.39
N LEU A 267 -35.97 -2.50 -26.90
CA LEU A 267 -37.19 -2.91 -26.16
C LEU A 267 -37.04 -4.22 -25.35
N ARG A 268 -36.13 -5.11 -25.77
CA ARG A 268 -35.89 -6.39 -25.07
C ARG A 268 -35.06 -6.22 -23.79
N ASN A 269 -34.18 -5.20 -23.75
CA ASN A 269 -33.34 -4.91 -22.58
C ASN A 269 -34.08 -4.14 -21.47
N PHE A 270 -35.25 -3.57 -21.76
CA PHE A 270 -36.07 -2.91 -20.74
C PHE A 270 -36.95 -3.91 -19.96
N LEU A 271 -37.46 -4.96 -20.63
CA LEU A 271 -38.33 -5.97 -20.02
C LEU A 271 -37.57 -7.03 -19.20
N ALA A 272 -36.26 -7.17 -19.38
CA ALA A 272 -35.43 -8.11 -18.61
C ALA A 272 -35.06 -7.60 -17.20
N ASN A 273 -35.25 -6.30 -16.91
CA ASN A 273 -34.89 -5.70 -15.62
C ASN A 273 -36.03 -5.71 -14.58
N LEU A 274 -37.20 -6.29 -14.90
CA LEU A 274 -38.37 -6.26 -14.02
C LEU A 274 -38.71 -7.62 -13.37
N LEU A 275 -38.06 -8.72 -13.77
CA LEU A 275 -38.32 -10.05 -13.22
C LEU A 275 -36.99 -10.74 -12.89
N GLY A 276 -36.75 -10.93 -11.59
CA GLY A 276 -35.47 -11.32 -11.03
C GLY A 276 -34.86 -12.62 -11.56
N GLY A 277 -33.53 -12.64 -11.63
CA GLY A 277 -32.73 -13.82 -11.91
C GLY A 277 -31.25 -13.47 -12.04
N GLN A 278 -30.43 -14.04 -11.13
CA GLN A 278 -28.96 -14.20 -11.14
C GLN A 278 -28.15 -13.52 -12.27
N PHE A 279 -27.34 -12.52 -11.89
CA PHE A 279 -26.30 -11.99 -12.76
C PHE A 279 -25.15 -13.00 -12.92
N TYR A 280 -25.04 -13.57 -14.12
CA TYR A 280 -23.77 -14.05 -14.65
C TYR A 280 -22.94 -12.83 -15.07
N ASP A 281 -21.81 -12.63 -14.40
CA ASP A 281 -20.86 -11.56 -14.69
C ASP A 281 -20.19 -11.81 -16.06
N ARG A 282 -20.47 -10.91 -17.01
CA ARG A 282 -19.89 -10.94 -18.35
C ARG A 282 -18.50 -10.30 -18.30
N ARG A 283 -17.46 -11.11 -18.04
CA ARG A 283 -16.04 -10.70 -18.20
C ARG A 283 -15.82 -10.16 -19.63
N LYS A 284 -15.58 -8.86 -19.76
CA LYS A 284 -14.90 -8.31 -20.94
C LYS A 284 -13.46 -8.84 -20.91
N GLY A 285 -13.08 -9.65 -21.89
CA GLY A 285 -11.71 -10.14 -22.02
C GLY A 285 -10.75 -8.96 -22.20
N LYS A 286 -9.92 -8.68 -21.20
CA LYS A 286 -8.71 -7.86 -21.37
C LYS A 286 -7.78 -8.64 -22.32
N LYS A 287 -7.34 -8.02 -23.42
CA LYS A 287 -6.20 -8.51 -24.20
C LYS A 287 -5.03 -8.63 -23.24
N GLN A 288 -4.53 -9.84 -23.00
CA GLN A 288 -3.29 -10.03 -22.25
C GLN A 288 -2.13 -9.48 -23.07
N SER A 289 -1.17 -8.84 -22.41
CA SER A 289 0.06 -8.40 -23.05
C SER A 289 0.81 -9.61 -23.65
N PRO A 290 1.54 -9.43 -24.77
CA PRO A 290 2.27 -10.53 -25.41
C PRO A 290 3.33 -11.17 -24.51
N ASP A 291 3.81 -10.43 -23.51
CA ASP A 291 4.84 -10.84 -22.56
C ASP A 291 4.27 -11.51 -21.29
N HIS A 292 2.95 -11.70 -21.20
CA HIS A 292 2.21 -12.24 -20.05
C HIS A 292 2.39 -11.49 -18.72
N ALA A 293 3.24 -10.45 -18.67
CA ALA A 293 3.45 -9.65 -17.49
C ALA A 293 2.21 -8.78 -17.18
N PRO A 294 1.83 -8.64 -15.90
CA PRO A 294 0.69 -7.83 -15.52
C PRO A 294 0.79 -6.39 -16.04
N ASP A 295 -0.28 -5.91 -16.65
CA ASP A 295 -0.44 -4.48 -16.91
C ASP A 295 -0.73 -3.73 -15.61
N ALA A 296 -0.34 -2.46 -15.57
CA ALA A 296 -0.67 -1.59 -14.45
C ALA A 296 -2.20 -1.44 -14.28
N TYR A 297 -2.63 -1.31 -13.04
CA TYR A 297 -4.03 -1.06 -12.69
C TYR A 297 -4.20 0.40 -12.28
N ASN A 298 -4.96 1.19 -13.05
CA ASN A 298 -5.24 2.57 -12.65
C ASN A 298 -6.44 2.64 -11.69
N LEU A 299 -6.21 3.16 -10.48
CA LEU A 299 -7.27 3.34 -9.47
C LEU A 299 -8.34 4.33 -9.90
N TYR A 300 -7.97 5.39 -10.63
CA TYR A 300 -8.90 6.46 -11.01
C TYR A 300 -9.78 6.09 -12.22
N ASP A 301 -9.43 5.03 -12.95
CA ASP A 301 -10.25 4.51 -14.06
C ASP A 301 -11.43 3.64 -13.56
N ARG A 302 -11.58 3.43 -12.23
CA ARG A 302 -12.60 2.60 -11.58
C ARG A 302 -13.72 3.44 -10.94
N ASP A 303 -14.95 2.93 -11.01
CA ASP A 303 -16.08 3.45 -10.23
C ASP A 303 -15.93 3.16 -8.72
N PRO A 304 -16.19 4.13 -7.83
CA PRO A 304 -16.15 3.89 -6.39
C PRO A 304 -17.09 2.78 -5.93
N ASP A 305 -16.62 1.95 -5.01
CA ASP A 305 -17.40 0.89 -4.37
C ASP A 305 -18.48 1.47 -3.45
N PHE A 306 -18.25 2.68 -2.92
CA PHE A 306 -19.25 3.49 -2.25
C PHE A 306 -19.15 4.95 -2.67
N ARG A 307 -20.30 5.62 -2.82
CA ARG A 307 -20.39 7.06 -3.08
C ARG A 307 -21.71 7.63 -2.57
N ASN A 308 -21.63 8.79 -1.94
CA ASN A 308 -22.79 9.65 -1.66
C ASN A 308 -22.37 11.13 -1.70
N ASN A 309 -23.24 12.03 -1.21
CA ASN A 309 -22.97 13.47 -1.19
C ASN A 309 -21.85 13.88 -0.24
N HIS A 310 -21.39 12.98 0.64
CA HIS A 310 -20.40 13.25 1.67
C HIS A 310 -19.01 12.72 1.34
N GLY A 311 -18.89 11.85 0.33
CA GLY A 311 -17.62 11.27 -0.06
C GLY A 311 -17.76 10.01 -0.91
N TRP A 312 -16.64 9.36 -1.13
CA TRP A 312 -16.57 8.08 -1.84
C TRP A 312 -15.36 7.26 -1.38
N SER A 313 -15.41 5.96 -1.64
CA SER A 313 -14.30 5.04 -1.38
C SER A 313 -14.15 4.00 -2.48
N ILE A 314 -12.90 3.61 -2.73
CA ILE A 314 -12.48 2.52 -3.62
C ILE A 314 -11.68 1.53 -2.76
N ALA A 315 -11.97 0.24 -2.91
CA ALA A 315 -11.19 -0.86 -2.35
C ALA A 315 -10.81 -1.82 -3.48
N LEU A 316 -9.50 -1.98 -3.70
CA LEU A 316 -8.94 -2.85 -4.73
C LEU A 316 -8.41 -4.13 -4.07
N ASP A 317 -8.97 -5.27 -4.50
CA ASP A 317 -8.65 -6.61 -4.01
C ASP A 317 -8.01 -7.50 -5.10
N GLU A 318 -7.53 -8.69 -4.71
CA GLU A 318 -6.94 -9.68 -5.62
C GLU A 318 -7.87 -10.11 -6.76
N GLY A 319 -9.19 -10.02 -6.55
CA GLY A 319 -10.19 -10.33 -7.56
C GLY A 319 -10.27 -9.24 -8.65
N ASN A 320 -9.81 -8.02 -8.35
CA ASN A 320 -9.73 -6.92 -9.30
C ASN A 320 -8.36 -6.82 -9.98
N TYR A 321 -7.29 -7.01 -9.20
CA TYR A 321 -5.92 -6.97 -9.68
C TYR A 321 -5.11 -8.11 -9.07
N ALA A 322 -4.99 -9.21 -9.82
CA ALA A 322 -4.40 -10.48 -9.36
C ALA A 322 -3.03 -10.34 -8.68
N PRO A 323 -2.08 -9.49 -9.13
CA PRO A 323 -0.80 -9.32 -8.46
C PRO A 323 -0.88 -8.86 -6.98
N LEU A 324 -1.98 -8.27 -6.53
CA LEU A 324 -2.18 -7.96 -5.09
C LEU A 324 -2.21 -9.23 -4.22
N GLY A 325 -2.67 -10.34 -4.78
CA GLY A 325 -2.73 -11.64 -4.10
C GLY A 325 -1.36 -12.28 -3.83
N ILE A 326 -0.29 -11.83 -4.50
CA ILE A 326 1.05 -12.42 -4.36
C ILE A 326 1.58 -12.26 -2.92
N ASN A 327 1.40 -11.08 -2.32
CA ASN A 327 1.83 -10.78 -0.95
C ASN A 327 0.65 -10.57 0.02
N ASP A 328 -0.58 -10.91 -0.40
CA ASP A 328 -1.83 -10.61 0.35
C ASP A 328 -1.86 -9.14 0.81
N ILE A 329 -1.59 -8.18 -0.09
CA ILE A 329 -1.68 -6.74 0.19
C ILE A 329 -2.77 -6.09 -0.66
N GLY A 330 -3.77 -5.49 -0.03
CA GLY A 330 -4.83 -4.75 -0.70
C GLY A 330 -4.53 -3.25 -0.79
N VAL A 331 -5.32 -2.54 -1.57
CA VAL A 331 -5.17 -1.09 -1.78
C VAL A 331 -6.52 -0.40 -1.65
N TYR A 332 -6.55 0.79 -1.08
CA TYR A 332 -7.78 1.58 -0.98
C TYR A 332 -7.53 3.08 -1.19
N LEU A 333 -8.59 3.79 -1.55
CA LEU A 333 -8.59 5.23 -1.73
C LEU A 333 -9.92 5.79 -1.22
N VAL A 334 -9.87 6.82 -0.39
CA VAL A 334 -11.05 7.41 0.24
C VAL A 334 -10.99 8.91 0.09
N LYS A 335 -12.15 9.51 -0.22
CA LYS A 335 -12.35 10.95 -0.19
C LYS A 335 -13.56 11.30 0.63
N LEU A 336 -13.36 12.17 1.61
CA LEU A 336 -14.40 12.80 2.40
C LEU A 336 -14.52 14.27 2.00
N THR A 337 -15.74 14.74 1.80
CA THR A 337 -15.99 16.18 1.65
C THR A 337 -15.77 16.89 2.99
N ALA A 338 -15.54 18.22 2.95
CA ALA A 338 -15.30 19.00 4.15
C ALA A 338 -16.41 18.79 5.20
N GLY A 339 -16.02 18.54 6.45
CA GLY A 339 -16.96 18.29 7.53
C GLY A 339 -17.78 17.00 7.40
N SER A 340 -17.29 16.02 6.65
CA SER A 340 -17.88 14.67 6.59
C SER A 340 -17.07 13.68 7.42
N MET A 341 -17.73 12.58 7.81
CA MET A 341 -17.15 11.50 8.58
C MET A 341 -17.43 10.17 7.90
N MET A 342 -16.42 9.33 7.79
CA MET A 342 -16.66 7.88 7.62
C MET A 342 -16.99 7.31 8.99
N LEU A 343 -18.19 6.72 9.11
CA LEU A 343 -18.78 6.30 10.37
C LEU A 343 -17.89 5.31 11.13
N PRO A 344 -17.99 5.25 12.48
CA PRO A 344 -17.34 4.23 13.29
C PRO A 344 -17.50 2.82 12.73
N HIS A 345 -16.38 2.18 12.42
CA HIS A 345 -16.33 0.85 11.82
C HIS A 345 -15.11 0.06 12.27
N VAL A 346 -15.11 -1.23 11.91
CA VAL A 346 -14.03 -2.19 12.19
C VAL A 346 -13.65 -2.91 10.90
N ASN A 347 -12.35 -3.14 10.72
CA ASN A 347 -11.84 -3.99 9.65
C ASN A 347 -11.56 -5.41 10.16
N PRO A 348 -12.33 -6.42 9.69
CA PRO A 348 -12.21 -7.78 10.19
C PRO A 348 -11.09 -8.58 9.52
N THR A 349 -10.57 -8.17 8.36
CA THR A 349 -9.59 -8.98 7.59
C THR A 349 -8.17 -8.43 7.61
N ALA A 350 -7.97 -7.12 7.81
CA ALA A 350 -6.67 -6.49 7.63
C ALA A 350 -6.40 -5.33 8.60
N THR A 351 -5.10 -5.08 8.81
CA THR A 351 -4.58 -3.79 9.30
C THR A 351 -4.48 -2.85 8.12
N GLU A 352 -4.81 -1.57 8.31
CA GLU A 352 -4.72 -0.54 7.28
C GLU A 352 -3.56 0.41 7.56
N TYR A 353 -2.86 0.81 6.50
CA TYR A 353 -1.88 1.90 6.50
C TYR A 353 -2.42 2.99 5.59
N GLY A 354 -2.83 4.12 6.16
CA GLY A 354 -3.34 5.27 5.43
C GLY A 354 -2.29 6.35 5.28
N ILE A 355 -2.22 6.94 4.09
CA ILE A 355 -1.33 8.02 3.71
C ILE A 355 -2.21 9.19 3.27
N VAL A 356 -2.11 10.32 3.96
CA VAL A 356 -2.91 11.51 3.63
C VAL A 356 -2.35 12.14 2.35
N LEU A 357 -3.17 12.16 1.31
CA LEU A 357 -2.84 12.77 0.02
C LEU A 357 -3.21 14.24 -0.06
N GLY A 358 -4.19 14.69 0.75
CA GLY A 358 -4.59 16.09 0.81
C GLY A 358 -5.65 16.36 1.87
N GLY A 359 -5.63 17.60 2.37
CA GLY A 359 -6.53 18.07 3.43
C GLY A 359 -6.09 17.63 4.83
N SER A 360 -7.01 17.76 5.79
CA SER A 360 -6.79 17.33 7.17
C SER A 360 -8.03 16.68 7.76
N ALA A 361 -7.81 15.81 8.74
CA ALA A 361 -8.86 15.08 9.44
C ALA A 361 -8.46 14.74 10.86
N ILE A 362 -9.46 14.38 11.66
CA ILE A 362 -9.25 13.74 12.95
C ILE A 362 -9.48 12.23 12.79
N ILE A 363 -8.53 11.43 13.25
CA ILE A 363 -8.64 9.96 13.35
C ILE A 363 -8.94 9.59 14.80
N HIS A 364 -10.08 8.96 15.04
CA HIS A 364 -10.40 8.34 16.33
C HIS A 364 -10.18 6.84 16.26
N LEU A 365 -9.51 6.28 17.26
CA LEU A 365 -9.24 4.85 17.40
C LEU A 365 -9.56 4.41 18.84
N VAL A 366 -10.11 3.21 18.98
CA VAL A 366 -10.58 2.67 20.28
C VAL A 366 -9.92 1.33 20.56
N TYR A 367 -9.54 1.10 21.82
CA TYR A 367 -9.00 -0.19 22.29
C TYR A 367 -10.11 -1.23 22.47
N PRO A 368 -9.79 -2.54 22.48
CA PRO A 368 -10.78 -3.60 22.70
C PRO A 368 -11.60 -3.48 24.00
N ASN A 369 -11.07 -2.83 25.03
CA ASN A 369 -11.77 -2.56 26.29
C ASN A 369 -12.72 -1.34 26.23
N GLY A 370 -12.82 -0.67 25.09
CA GLY A 370 -13.66 0.50 24.87
C GLY A 370 -13.03 1.85 25.24
N THR A 371 -11.80 1.90 25.76
CA THR A 371 -11.12 3.17 26.04
C THR A 371 -10.55 3.78 24.76
N ALA A 372 -10.40 5.11 24.74
CA ALA A 372 -9.80 5.80 23.61
C ALA A 372 -8.33 5.39 23.44
N ALA A 373 -7.98 4.89 22.25
CA ALA A 373 -6.61 4.54 21.90
C ALA A 373 -5.85 5.72 21.27
N MET A 374 -6.54 6.48 20.42
CA MET A 374 -5.99 7.67 19.77
C MET A 374 -7.11 8.62 19.36
N LYS A 375 -6.87 9.92 19.53
CA LYS A 375 -7.61 10.98 18.85
C LYS A 375 -6.57 11.97 18.33
N ALA A 376 -6.22 11.84 17.06
CA ALA A 376 -5.12 12.59 16.45
C ALA A 376 -5.59 13.34 15.21
N GLU A 377 -5.12 14.56 15.04
CA GLU A 377 -5.21 15.27 13.76
C GLU A 377 -4.15 14.74 12.80
N VAL A 378 -4.51 14.54 11.54
CA VAL A 378 -3.62 14.15 10.45
C VAL A 378 -3.77 15.12 9.30
N SER A 379 -2.67 15.37 8.59
CA SER A 379 -2.58 16.29 7.46
C SER A 379 -1.75 15.67 6.33
N GLU A 380 -1.74 16.32 5.16
CA GLU A 380 -1.00 15.86 3.97
C GLU A 380 0.42 15.40 4.29
N GLY A 381 0.75 14.19 3.84
CA GLY A 381 2.04 13.54 4.09
C GLY A 381 2.09 12.65 5.34
N ASP A 382 1.14 12.79 6.28
CA ASP A 382 1.07 11.91 7.46
C ASP A 382 0.71 10.48 7.05
N VAL A 383 1.32 9.52 7.75
CA VAL A 383 0.99 8.09 7.65
C VAL A 383 0.35 7.67 8.97
N PHE A 384 -0.79 6.98 8.92
CA PHE A 384 -1.42 6.40 10.10
C PHE A 384 -1.70 4.91 9.91
N MET A 385 -1.72 4.15 11.00
CA MET A 385 -1.94 2.71 11.01
C MET A 385 -3.15 2.35 11.85
N ILE A 386 -4.10 1.61 11.28
CA ILE A 386 -5.28 1.12 11.98
C ILE A 386 -5.17 -0.40 12.12
N PRO A 387 -4.90 -0.90 13.34
CA PRO A 387 -4.81 -2.34 13.56
C PRO A 387 -6.12 -3.05 13.23
N ARG A 388 -5.99 -4.26 12.69
CA ARG A 388 -7.13 -5.17 12.53
C ARG A 388 -7.95 -5.24 13.82
N TYR A 389 -9.28 -5.24 13.68
CA TYR A 389 -10.28 -5.27 14.76
C TYR A 389 -10.46 -4.01 15.60
N PHE A 390 -9.61 -2.99 15.48
CA PHE A 390 -9.77 -1.78 16.28
C PHE A 390 -10.89 -0.91 15.70
N PRO A 391 -11.90 -0.48 16.50
CA PRO A 391 -12.91 0.46 16.03
C PRO A 391 -12.31 1.83 15.79
N PHE A 392 -12.67 2.45 14.66
CA PHE A 392 -12.16 3.75 14.28
C PHE A 392 -13.13 4.54 13.43
N CYS A 393 -12.91 5.85 13.34
CA CYS A 393 -13.56 6.72 12.37
C CYS A 393 -12.60 7.85 11.94
N GLN A 394 -12.89 8.41 10.77
CA GLN A 394 -12.18 9.55 10.19
C GLN A 394 -13.15 10.69 10.01
N ILE A 395 -12.75 11.88 10.46
CA ILE A 395 -13.59 13.08 10.45
C ILE A 395 -12.84 14.17 9.69
N ALA A 396 -13.29 14.49 8.49
CA ALA A 396 -12.70 15.55 7.69
C ALA A 396 -12.86 16.92 8.36
N SER A 397 -11.81 17.74 8.27
CA SER A 397 -11.85 19.13 8.68
C SER A 397 -12.92 19.93 7.90
N LEU A 398 -13.34 21.05 8.47
CA LEU A 398 -14.19 22.03 7.78
C LEU A 398 -13.42 22.84 6.71
N SER A 399 -12.08 22.84 6.76
CA SER A 399 -11.24 23.65 5.88
C SER A 399 -11.18 23.13 4.43
N GLY A 400 -11.47 21.86 4.20
CA GLY A 400 -11.38 21.28 2.87
C GLY A 400 -11.69 19.79 2.83
N PRO A 401 -11.76 19.19 1.63
CA PRO A 401 -11.90 17.75 1.48
C PRO A 401 -10.67 17.03 2.04
N PHE A 402 -10.89 15.84 2.59
CA PHE A 402 -9.85 14.95 3.08
C PHE A 402 -9.73 13.75 2.14
N GLU A 403 -8.57 13.56 1.54
CA GLU A 403 -8.28 12.48 0.60
C GLU A 403 -7.07 11.70 1.07
N PHE A 404 -7.22 10.38 1.19
CA PHE A 404 -6.15 9.49 1.65
C PHE A 404 -6.18 8.16 0.90
N PHE A 405 -4.98 7.69 0.60
CA PHE A 405 -4.71 6.42 -0.06
C PHE A 405 -4.10 5.46 0.96
N GLY A 406 -4.25 4.15 0.78
CA GLY A 406 -3.59 3.24 1.68
C GLY A 406 -3.47 1.82 1.20
N PHE A 407 -2.71 1.06 1.98
CA PHE A 407 -2.48 -0.37 1.80
C PHE A 407 -3.09 -1.14 2.96
N THR A 408 -3.55 -2.36 2.69
CA THR A 408 -4.06 -3.28 3.72
C THR A 408 -3.22 -4.53 3.77
N THR A 409 -3.03 -5.13 4.94
CA THR A 409 -2.31 -6.40 5.12
C THR A 409 -3.13 -7.63 4.67
N SER A 410 -4.14 -7.43 3.81
CA SER A 410 -4.83 -8.50 3.11
C SER A 410 -5.35 -7.97 1.78
N ALA A 411 -5.11 -8.70 0.70
CA ALA A 411 -5.67 -8.50 -0.63
C ALA A 411 -7.04 -9.17 -0.79
N ARG A 412 -7.50 -9.91 0.21
CA ARG A 412 -8.86 -10.45 0.23
C ARG A 412 -9.86 -9.33 0.41
N ARG A 413 -11.02 -9.47 -0.23
CA ARG A 413 -12.14 -8.52 -0.13
C ARG A 413 -12.47 -8.22 1.34
N ASN A 414 -12.03 -7.06 1.81
CA ASN A 414 -12.38 -6.55 3.12
C ASN A 414 -13.84 -6.08 3.10
N ARG A 415 -14.62 -6.43 4.13
CA ARG A 415 -15.99 -5.95 4.32
C ARG A 415 -16.01 -5.16 5.62
N PRO A 416 -15.76 -3.83 5.58
CA PRO A 416 -15.79 -2.99 6.76
C PRO A 416 -17.13 -3.15 7.50
N GLN A 417 -17.04 -3.38 8.80
CA GLN A 417 -18.19 -3.57 9.66
C GLN A 417 -18.52 -2.25 10.36
N PHE A 418 -19.49 -1.52 9.81
CA PHE A 418 -19.98 -0.29 10.42
C PHE A 418 -20.73 -0.58 11.71
N LEU A 419 -20.38 0.13 12.79
CA LEU A 419 -21.02 -0.01 14.11
C LEU A 419 -22.31 0.83 14.17
N VAL A 420 -22.31 2.00 13.54
CA VAL A 420 -23.44 2.94 13.47
C VAL A 420 -23.82 3.26 12.02
N GLY A 421 -25.03 3.77 11.81
CA GLY A 421 -25.56 4.10 10.47
C GLY A 421 -26.62 3.13 9.96
N ALA A 422 -27.18 3.41 8.79
CA ALA A 422 -28.30 2.65 8.25
C ALA A 422 -27.99 1.20 7.88
N SER A 423 -26.73 0.86 7.62
CA SER A 423 -26.26 -0.49 7.28
C SER A 423 -25.38 -1.11 8.37
N SER A 424 -25.56 -0.71 9.63
CA SER A 424 -24.64 -1.06 10.71
C SER A 424 -24.98 -2.36 11.44
N ILE A 425 -24.01 -2.87 12.21
CA ILE A 425 -24.21 -4.01 13.11
C ILE A 425 -25.30 -3.69 14.14
N LEU A 426 -25.28 -2.49 14.75
CA LEU A 426 -26.31 -2.11 15.71
C LEU A 426 -27.71 -2.09 15.07
N ARG A 427 -27.85 -1.63 13.82
CA ARG A 427 -29.12 -1.71 13.06
C ARG A 427 -29.54 -3.16 12.84
N THR A 428 -28.60 -4.03 12.46
CA THR A 428 -28.87 -5.44 12.14
C THR A 428 -29.22 -6.26 13.38
N MET A 429 -28.62 -5.92 14.53
CA MET A 429 -28.82 -6.61 15.81
C MET A 429 -29.90 -5.96 16.69
N LEU A 430 -30.74 -5.07 16.14
CA LEU A 430 -31.86 -4.50 16.89
C LEU A 430 -32.79 -5.63 17.37
N GLY A 431 -32.95 -5.71 18.68
CA GLY A 431 -33.73 -6.75 19.33
C GLY A 431 -33.54 -6.74 20.85
N PRO A 432 -34.26 -7.61 21.57
CA PRO A 432 -34.24 -7.66 23.02
C PRO A 432 -32.86 -7.99 23.60
N GLU A 433 -32.04 -8.78 22.91
CA GLU A 433 -30.70 -9.17 23.36
C GLU A 433 -29.75 -7.96 23.39
N LEU A 434 -29.76 -7.15 22.33
CA LEU A 434 -28.94 -5.95 22.26
C LEU A 434 -29.44 -4.89 23.24
N ALA A 435 -30.76 -4.72 23.37
CA ALA A 435 -31.38 -3.81 24.34
C ALA A 435 -31.00 -4.18 25.78
N ALA A 436 -31.06 -5.48 26.13
CA ALA A 436 -30.58 -5.99 27.42
C ALA A 436 -29.09 -5.73 27.62
N GLY A 437 -28.26 -5.86 26.58
CA GLY A 437 -26.83 -5.54 26.62
C GLY A 437 -26.52 -4.06 26.93
N PHE A 438 -27.41 -3.14 26.53
CA PHE A 438 -27.33 -1.72 26.88
C PHE A 438 -28.07 -1.36 28.19
N GLY A 439 -28.84 -2.30 28.77
CA GLY A 439 -29.68 -2.03 29.94
C GLY A 439 -30.84 -1.06 29.66
N VAL A 440 -31.36 -1.03 28.43
CA VAL A 440 -32.45 -0.15 27.99
C VAL A 440 -33.60 -0.94 27.39
N THR A 441 -34.75 -0.31 27.17
CA THR A 441 -35.85 -0.91 26.41
C THR A 441 -35.53 -0.98 24.91
N GLU A 442 -36.18 -1.90 24.19
CA GLU A 442 -36.02 -2.01 22.73
C GLU A 442 -36.43 -0.72 22.01
N GLU A 443 -37.49 -0.04 22.49
CA GLU A 443 -37.98 1.21 21.90
C GLU A 443 -36.95 2.34 22.05
N GLU A 444 -36.34 2.47 23.23
CA GLU A 444 -35.27 3.44 23.48
C GLU A 444 -34.05 3.18 22.60
N LEU A 445 -33.61 1.91 22.51
CA LEU A 445 -32.49 1.52 21.65
C LEU A 445 -32.79 1.83 20.18
N ARG A 446 -33.96 1.40 19.70
CA ARG A 446 -34.43 1.61 18.33
C ARG A 446 -34.40 3.08 17.96
N LYS A 447 -34.93 3.96 18.82
CA LYS A 447 -34.95 5.40 18.60
C LYS A 447 -33.57 6.00 18.34
N VAL A 448 -32.55 5.56 19.07
CA VAL A 448 -31.17 6.07 18.91
C VAL A 448 -30.52 5.47 17.67
N VAL A 449 -30.57 4.15 17.53
CA VAL A 449 -29.91 3.44 16.41
C VAL A 449 -30.54 3.86 15.08
N GLU A 450 -31.86 4.07 15.02
CA GLU A 450 -32.61 4.53 13.81
C GLU A 450 -32.52 6.02 13.51
N ALA A 451 -31.85 6.82 14.35
CA ALA A 451 -31.73 8.25 14.11
C ALA A 451 -30.87 8.59 12.86
N GLN A 452 -29.78 7.86 12.64
CA GLN A 452 -28.94 8.02 11.45
C GLN A 452 -29.53 7.24 10.27
N LYS A 453 -29.93 7.95 9.22
CA LYS A 453 -30.57 7.40 8.01
C LYS A 453 -29.60 7.09 6.88
N ASP A 454 -28.41 7.68 6.91
CA ASP A 454 -27.36 7.43 5.95
C ASP A 454 -26.43 6.29 6.38
N ALA A 455 -25.71 5.73 5.41
CA ALA A 455 -24.74 4.65 5.60
C ALA A 455 -23.33 5.10 5.24
N VAL A 456 -22.32 4.48 5.87
CA VAL A 456 -20.89 4.59 5.56
C VAL A 456 -20.29 5.99 5.78
N ILE A 457 -20.67 7.00 5.00
CA ILE A 457 -20.14 8.36 5.07
C ILE A 457 -21.29 9.34 5.33
N VAL A 458 -21.15 10.21 6.32
CA VAL A 458 -22.21 11.15 6.73
C VAL A 458 -21.62 12.54 6.98
N ALA A 459 -22.47 13.56 7.08
CA ALA A 459 -22.05 14.84 7.65
C ALA A 459 -21.66 14.67 9.12
N SER A 460 -20.47 15.15 9.51
CA SER A 460 -20.01 15.12 10.91
C SER A 460 -20.52 16.30 11.73
N TRP A 461 -21.04 17.33 11.06
CA TRP A 461 -21.53 18.56 11.69
C TRP A 461 -23.04 18.69 11.50
N THR A 462 -23.76 18.64 12.61
CA THR A 462 -25.07 19.28 12.72
C THR A 462 -24.86 20.60 13.45
N LEU A 463 -25.25 21.73 12.86
CA LEU A 463 -25.54 22.95 13.64
C LEU A 463 -26.41 22.55 14.84
N PRO A 464 -26.24 23.15 16.02
CA PRO A 464 -27.20 22.99 17.10
C PRO A 464 -28.59 23.28 16.50
N LYS A 465 -29.53 22.33 16.62
CA LYS A 465 -30.93 22.64 16.32
C LYS A 465 -31.29 23.81 17.21
N ILE A 466 -31.38 25.01 16.64
CA ILE A 466 -32.01 26.14 17.31
C ILE A 466 -33.42 25.62 17.60
N ARG A 467 -33.70 25.35 18.88
CA ARG A 467 -35.07 25.10 19.33
C ARG A 467 -35.81 26.37 18.95
N GLY A 468 -36.67 26.26 17.94
CA GLY A 468 -37.48 27.38 17.48
C GLY A 468 -38.18 28.04 18.67
N LYS A 469 -37.83 29.29 18.90
CA LYS A 469 -38.67 30.28 19.55
C LYS A 469 -38.36 31.64 18.93
N GLY A 470 -39.31 32.12 18.14
CA GLY A 470 -39.49 33.54 17.82
C GLY A 470 -38.56 34.10 16.75
N GLU A 471 -39.15 34.39 15.59
CA GLU A 471 -38.97 35.61 14.80
C GLU A 471 -37.72 36.45 15.12
N ASP A 472 -36.69 36.33 14.27
CA ASP A 472 -36.11 37.42 13.47
C ASP A 472 -34.77 36.98 12.84
N GLU A 473 -34.63 37.17 11.52
CA GLU A 473 -33.40 37.04 10.73
C GLU A 473 -33.24 38.35 9.90
N PRO A 474 -32.05 38.71 9.34
CA PRO A 474 -30.71 38.77 9.95
C PRO A 474 -29.91 40.05 9.54
N LEU A 475 -28.93 40.48 10.35
CA LEU A 475 -27.82 41.39 9.98
C LEU A 475 -26.64 41.01 10.92
N LEU A 476 -25.37 40.83 10.56
CA LEU A 476 -24.54 41.34 9.47
C LEU A 476 -23.19 40.57 9.45
N ILE A 477 -22.66 40.28 8.26
CA ILE A 477 -21.25 39.98 8.00
C ILE A 477 -20.46 41.30 7.98
N ARG A 478 -19.32 41.37 8.71
CA ARG A 478 -18.12 42.27 8.58
C ARG A 478 -17.60 42.54 10.01
N ARG A 479 -16.33 42.40 10.38
CA ARG A 479 -14.99 42.63 9.79
C ARG A 479 -14.03 41.71 10.58
N MET A 480 -12.93 41.23 10.01
CA MET A 480 -11.64 41.88 10.22
C MET A 480 -10.66 41.48 9.11
N ALA A 481 -10.48 42.41 8.17
CA ALA A 481 -9.18 42.71 7.59
C ALA A 481 -8.72 44.03 8.23
N ASP A 482 -7.41 44.14 8.44
CA ASP A 482 -6.61 45.29 8.87
C ASP A 482 -6.64 45.65 10.38
N VAL A 483 -5.69 45.08 11.16
CA VAL A 483 -4.54 45.76 11.81
C VAL A 483 -3.44 44.72 12.06
#